data_AF-A0A963SQ42-F1
#
_entry.id   AF-A0A963SQ42-F1
#
_cell.length_a   1.000
_cell.length_b   1.000
_cell.length_c   1.000
_cell.angle_alpha   90.00
_cell.angle_beta   90.00
_cell.angle_gamma   90.00
#
_symmetry.space_group_name_H-M   'P 1'
#
loop_
_entity.id
_entity.type
_entity.pdbx_description
1 polymer ?
#
loop_
_entity_poly.entity_id
_entity_poly.type
_entity_poly.pdbx_seq_one_letter_code
_entity_poly.pdbx_strand_id
1 'polypeptide(L)'
;PAEMAQIAGRAGRHQRDGSFGTLSGIGGAGREAPEFTEDEIYAIEEHRFAPLTKLFWREAEPRFESVSLLIDDLAAPPGEPGLAAAPEAIDLAVLRRLADTPLIHDVRGAALVRRFWEACSLPDFRQQGVEMHARFVARLWQDLQQGHIGADFAAARIAELDNMQGGIDTLQGRIAAIRTWAYICQRPDWVLARDEMAARARAVEAKLSDALHARLTERFVNRRTAILMKALGQDASLLPVELGDDGVVSVEGEVIGAVQGFHFTVDHQANHADRKMLLSAGEKALPGLLAKRARALAESGFETVTLERGAIHWEGRVLARLETDREVSEPRLVAERELSLIPEMERAEFLAALAGWLAKQLEPLAPLRKLTEAARDPEAGSQARALLLTLVDGLGYVSRERAGLEHLPKEMRPFLRKLGVNFGALDIFARDMLKPAPRQLLHAIGADKRPLEPAMRAVLPGEGKLPSGYRPAGDQFVRIDIAEKLLRAVHDARSKANGRHFAMSSALAVSTGLTEENYQRLLGAAGFRVQRARPLAEAMFGPPMPDRWEWRPSRRKAERAGGPRPDRHGPKGPRKGAKPPRKPESAAGPATGKAFAGLADLLK
;
A
#
# COMPACT_ATOMS: atom_id res chain seq x y z
N PRO A 1 -32.01 -10.68 -42.59
CA PRO A 1 -31.41 -11.34 -43.78
C PRO A 1 -30.77 -10.40 -44.82
N ALA A 2 -31.42 -9.30 -45.23
CA ALA A 2 -30.91 -8.42 -46.30
C ALA A 2 -29.55 -7.76 -45.98
N GLU A 3 -29.36 -7.18 -44.79
CA GLU A 3 -28.05 -6.63 -44.37
C GLU A 3 -26.98 -7.72 -44.23
N MET A 4 -27.36 -8.88 -43.70
CA MET A 4 -26.46 -10.04 -43.58
C MET A 4 -25.99 -10.53 -44.96
N ALA A 5 -26.87 -10.54 -45.96
CA ALA A 5 -26.54 -10.85 -47.34
C ALA A 5 -25.61 -9.81 -47.97
N GLN A 6 -25.78 -8.51 -47.68
CA GLN A 6 -24.86 -7.47 -48.15
C GLN A 6 -23.44 -7.65 -47.58
N ILE A 7 -23.31 -8.05 -46.32
CA ILE A 7 -22.02 -8.34 -45.69
C ILE A 7 -21.42 -9.63 -46.27
N ALA A 8 -22.22 -10.69 -46.38
CA ALA A 8 -21.82 -11.97 -46.96
C ALA A 8 -21.38 -11.84 -48.42
N GLY A 9 -22.07 -11.03 -49.22
CA GLY A 9 -21.73 -10.75 -50.62
C GLY A 9 -20.40 -10.00 -50.83
N ARG A 10 -19.74 -9.56 -49.76
CA ARG A 10 -18.34 -9.06 -49.83
C ARG A 10 -17.33 -10.22 -49.84
N ALA A 11 -17.73 -11.40 -49.37
CA ALA A 11 -16.95 -12.62 -49.43
C ALA A 11 -17.26 -13.32 -50.75
N GLY A 12 -16.26 -13.38 -51.64
CA GLY A 12 -16.42 -13.88 -53.00
C GLY A 12 -16.25 -12.75 -54.01
N ARG A 13 -15.30 -12.92 -54.94
CA ARG A 13 -15.08 -11.98 -56.05
C ARG A 13 -15.18 -12.77 -57.33
N HIS A 14 -16.21 -12.45 -58.13
CA HIS A 14 -16.42 -12.76 -59.55
C HIS A 14 -16.30 -14.23 -60.01
N GLN A 15 -15.25 -14.98 -59.66
CA GLN A 15 -14.94 -16.32 -60.17
C GLN A 15 -14.73 -17.36 -59.06
N ARG A 16 -14.81 -16.97 -57.79
CA ARG A 16 -14.71 -17.90 -56.65
C ARG A 16 -15.82 -17.61 -55.66
N ASP A 17 -16.54 -18.66 -55.29
CA ASP A 17 -17.51 -18.62 -54.21
C ASP A 17 -16.81 -18.23 -52.91
N GLY A 18 -17.42 -17.32 -52.17
CA GLY A 18 -16.99 -16.95 -50.83
C GLY A 18 -17.69 -17.80 -49.78
N SER A 19 -17.13 -17.82 -48.58
CA SER A 19 -17.83 -18.33 -47.40
C SER A 19 -18.16 -17.17 -46.47
N PHE A 20 -19.31 -17.27 -45.80
CA PHE A 20 -19.71 -16.38 -44.73
C PHE A 20 -19.93 -17.20 -43.46
N GLY A 21 -19.77 -16.57 -42.30
CA GLY A 21 -19.85 -17.25 -41.01
C GLY A 21 -19.93 -16.24 -39.88
N THR A 22 -20.23 -16.72 -38.69
CA THR A 22 -20.34 -15.89 -37.50
C THR A 22 -18.96 -15.63 -36.87
N LEU A 23 -18.81 -14.50 -36.19
CA LEU A 23 -17.58 -14.20 -35.46
C LEU A 23 -17.64 -14.87 -34.08
N SER A 24 -16.74 -15.83 -33.85
CA SER A 24 -16.61 -16.47 -32.53
C SER A 24 -16.12 -15.47 -31.48
N GLY A 25 -16.74 -15.49 -30.30
CA GLY A 25 -16.30 -14.71 -29.13
C GLY A 25 -16.91 -13.31 -28.95
N ILE A 26 -18.01 -12.98 -29.64
CA ILE A 26 -18.79 -11.74 -29.38
C ILE A 26 -19.87 -11.95 -28.30
N GLY A 27 -20.12 -13.20 -27.87
CA GLY A 27 -20.97 -13.49 -26.72
C GLY A 27 -20.31 -13.04 -25.42
N GLY A 28 -20.79 -11.94 -24.83
CA GLY A 28 -20.49 -11.61 -23.44
C GLY A 28 -20.94 -12.75 -22.51
N ALA A 29 -20.34 -12.87 -21.32
CA ALA A 29 -20.64 -13.93 -20.35
C ALA A 29 -22.17 -14.11 -20.18
N GLY A 30 -22.70 -15.22 -20.71
CA GLY A 30 -24.12 -15.58 -20.62
C GLY A 30 -24.99 -15.29 -21.85
N ARG A 31 -24.45 -14.80 -22.98
CA ARG A 31 -25.16 -14.78 -24.27
C ARG A 31 -24.57 -15.84 -25.19
N GLU A 32 -25.44 -16.72 -25.73
CA GLU A 32 -25.07 -17.61 -26.82
C GLU A 32 -24.41 -16.80 -27.93
N ALA A 33 -23.37 -17.37 -28.54
CA ALA A 33 -22.74 -16.73 -29.69
C ALA A 33 -23.83 -16.52 -30.75
N PRO A 34 -23.86 -15.36 -31.43
CA PRO A 34 -24.81 -15.18 -32.53
C PRO A 34 -24.53 -16.27 -33.57
N GLU A 35 -25.49 -17.17 -33.77
CA GLU A 35 -25.47 -18.23 -34.79
C GLU A 35 -26.51 -17.88 -35.85
N PHE A 36 -26.19 -18.19 -37.11
CA PHE A 36 -27.19 -18.11 -38.16
C PHE A 36 -28.19 -19.24 -37.99
N THR A 37 -29.47 -18.94 -38.15
CA THR A 37 -30.50 -19.98 -38.32
C THR A 37 -30.39 -20.61 -39.71
N GLU A 38 -30.84 -21.86 -39.87
CA GLU A 38 -30.86 -22.54 -41.17
C GLU A 38 -31.67 -21.74 -42.22
N ASP A 39 -32.77 -21.13 -41.79
CA ASP A 39 -33.62 -20.28 -42.64
C ASP A 39 -32.89 -19.02 -43.12
N GLU A 40 -32.03 -18.43 -42.29
CA GLU A 40 -31.22 -17.26 -42.66
C GLU A 40 -30.12 -17.62 -43.65
N ILE A 41 -29.44 -18.76 -43.46
CA ILE A 41 -28.44 -19.27 -44.38
C ILE A 41 -29.09 -19.52 -45.75
N TYR A 42 -30.20 -20.27 -45.76
CA TYR A 42 -30.94 -20.56 -46.98
C TYR A 42 -31.43 -19.29 -47.69
N ALA A 43 -31.97 -18.32 -46.94
CA ALA A 43 -32.42 -17.04 -47.51
C ALA A 43 -31.27 -16.22 -48.13
N ILE A 44 -30.07 -16.27 -47.54
CA ILE A 44 -28.88 -15.57 -48.06
C ILE A 44 -28.34 -16.27 -49.31
N GLU A 45 -28.19 -17.59 -49.29
CA GLU A 45 -27.67 -18.38 -50.41
C GLU A 45 -28.61 -18.31 -51.63
N GLU A 46 -29.92 -18.46 -51.41
CA GLU A 46 -30.94 -18.44 -52.48
C GLU A 46 -31.43 -17.03 -52.84
N HIS A 47 -30.85 -15.99 -52.24
CA HIS A 47 -31.22 -14.59 -52.48
C HIS A 47 -32.72 -14.31 -52.28
N ARG A 48 -33.35 -14.98 -51.31
CA ARG A 48 -34.78 -14.87 -51.00
C ARG A 48 -35.01 -13.89 -49.86
N PHE A 49 -35.48 -12.69 -50.20
CA PHE A 49 -35.76 -11.64 -49.23
C PHE A 49 -37.24 -11.29 -49.20
N ALA A 50 -37.72 -10.88 -48.03
CA ALA A 50 -39.07 -10.35 -47.91
C ALA A 50 -39.24 -9.14 -48.84
N PRO A 51 -40.36 -9.03 -49.57
CA PRO A 51 -40.60 -7.88 -50.44
C PRO A 51 -40.68 -6.59 -49.64
N LEU A 52 -40.13 -5.50 -50.18
CA LEU A 52 -40.27 -4.17 -49.58
C LEU A 52 -41.74 -3.75 -49.67
N THR A 53 -42.41 -3.64 -48.53
CA THR A 53 -43.83 -3.27 -48.45
C THR A 53 -44.05 -1.77 -48.36
N LYS A 54 -43.02 -1.01 -47.95
CA LYS A 54 -43.05 0.45 -47.87
C LYS A 54 -41.68 1.06 -48.23
N LEU A 55 -41.69 2.25 -48.81
CA LEU A 55 -40.49 3.07 -49.00
C LEU A 55 -40.55 4.33 -48.12
N PHE A 56 -39.41 4.73 -47.57
CA PHE A 56 -39.33 5.99 -46.85
C PHE A 56 -39.30 7.16 -47.83
N TRP A 57 -40.18 8.13 -47.61
CA TRP A 57 -40.33 9.31 -48.44
C TRP A 57 -40.09 10.59 -47.64
N ARG A 58 -39.60 11.61 -48.35
CA ARG A 58 -39.41 12.99 -47.88
C ARG A 58 -39.50 13.92 -49.09
N GLU A 59 -39.98 15.15 -48.89
CA GLU A 59 -40.02 16.18 -49.93
C GLU A 59 -38.61 16.44 -50.51
N ALA A 60 -38.49 16.34 -51.83
CA ALA A 60 -37.21 16.47 -52.56
C ALA A 60 -36.92 17.93 -52.92
N GLU A 61 -37.96 18.76 -53.07
CA GLU A 61 -37.86 20.17 -53.45
C GLU A 61 -38.54 21.08 -52.43
N PRO A 62 -38.04 21.16 -51.18
CA PRO A 62 -38.66 21.97 -50.15
C PRO A 62 -38.56 23.47 -50.47
N ARG A 63 -39.55 24.23 -50.00
CA ARG A 63 -39.59 25.68 -50.18
C ARG A 63 -38.74 26.39 -49.13
N PHE A 64 -37.95 27.36 -49.59
CA PHE A 64 -36.99 28.09 -48.74
C PHE A 64 -37.47 29.47 -48.30
N GLU A 65 -38.74 29.82 -48.44
CA GLU A 65 -39.24 31.18 -48.13
C GLU A 65 -39.06 31.57 -46.66
N SER A 66 -39.21 30.60 -45.75
CA SER A 66 -38.98 30.75 -44.31
C SER A 66 -38.56 29.41 -43.70
N VAL A 67 -37.91 29.44 -42.54
CA VAL A 67 -37.47 28.20 -41.86
C VAL A 67 -38.67 27.37 -41.39
N SER A 68 -39.76 28.00 -40.96
CA SER A 68 -40.99 27.28 -40.57
C SER A 68 -41.57 26.51 -41.77
N LEU A 69 -41.67 27.14 -42.93
CA LEU A 69 -42.18 26.49 -44.15
C LEU A 69 -41.27 25.32 -44.58
N LEU A 70 -39.95 25.51 -44.48
CA LEU A 70 -38.97 24.45 -44.75
C LEU A 70 -39.18 23.26 -43.80
N ILE A 71 -39.36 23.49 -42.49
CA ILE A 71 -39.62 22.41 -41.53
C ILE A 71 -40.91 21.66 -41.88
N ASP A 72 -41.97 22.39 -42.25
CA ASP A 72 -43.25 21.80 -42.62
C ASP A 72 -43.14 20.92 -43.88
N ASP A 73 -42.47 21.41 -44.94
CA ASP A 73 -42.25 20.65 -46.17
C ASP A 73 -41.44 19.37 -45.90
N LEU A 74 -40.38 19.46 -45.09
CA LEU A 74 -39.54 18.31 -44.76
C LEU A 74 -40.22 17.28 -43.84
N ALA A 75 -41.24 17.71 -43.09
CA ALA A 75 -42.01 16.86 -42.18
C ALA A 75 -43.35 16.38 -42.77
N ALA A 76 -43.64 16.73 -44.03
CA ALA A 76 -44.87 16.36 -44.70
C ALA A 76 -45.03 14.82 -44.74
N PRO A 77 -46.23 14.28 -44.47
CA PRO A 77 -46.51 12.87 -44.69
C PRO A 77 -46.68 12.60 -46.20
N PRO A 78 -46.26 11.41 -46.70
CA PRO A 78 -46.50 11.06 -48.09
C PRO A 78 -48.00 10.81 -48.36
N GLY A 79 -48.47 11.19 -49.54
CA GLY A 79 -49.86 10.97 -49.98
C GLY A 79 -50.12 9.62 -50.67
N GLU A 80 -49.06 8.92 -51.10
CA GLU A 80 -49.18 7.69 -51.91
C GLU A 80 -49.18 6.42 -51.04
N PRO A 81 -50.08 5.44 -51.33
CA PRO A 81 -50.03 4.12 -50.71
C PRO A 81 -48.70 3.41 -50.99
N GLY A 82 -48.07 2.87 -49.94
CA GLY A 82 -46.75 2.23 -50.05
C GLY A 82 -45.57 3.17 -49.73
N LEU A 83 -45.83 4.45 -49.47
CA LEU A 83 -44.84 5.35 -48.89
C LEU A 83 -45.08 5.50 -47.37
N ALA A 84 -43.99 5.65 -46.63
CA ALA A 84 -44.00 5.98 -45.20
C ALA A 84 -43.14 7.22 -44.97
N ALA A 85 -43.51 8.03 -43.98
CA ALA A 85 -42.63 9.10 -43.52
C ALA A 85 -41.29 8.50 -43.05
N ALA A 86 -40.19 9.08 -43.51
CA ALA A 86 -38.87 8.69 -43.04
C ALA A 86 -38.74 8.97 -41.53
N PRO A 87 -38.00 8.14 -40.77
CA PRO A 87 -37.58 8.50 -39.42
C PRO A 87 -36.90 9.87 -39.42
N GLU A 88 -37.06 10.64 -38.33
CA GLU A 88 -36.48 11.99 -38.27
C GLU A 88 -34.96 11.91 -38.43
N ALA A 89 -34.50 12.44 -39.57
CA ALA A 89 -33.08 12.48 -39.90
C ALA A 89 -32.38 13.60 -39.10
N ILE A 90 -31.07 13.43 -38.90
CA ILE A 90 -30.25 14.33 -38.07
C ILE A 90 -30.32 15.79 -38.54
N ASP A 91 -30.45 16.00 -39.84
CA ASP A 91 -30.53 17.31 -40.49
C ASP A 91 -31.82 18.07 -40.11
N LEU A 92 -32.97 17.40 -40.16
CA LEU A 92 -34.26 17.96 -39.72
C LEU A 92 -34.29 18.17 -38.21
N ALA A 93 -33.76 17.23 -37.42
CA ALA A 93 -33.68 17.35 -35.97
C ALA A 93 -32.82 18.56 -35.55
N VAL A 94 -31.66 18.76 -36.20
CA VAL A 94 -30.80 19.94 -35.97
C VAL A 94 -31.49 21.22 -36.42
N LEU A 95 -32.15 21.23 -37.59
CA LEU A 95 -32.88 22.39 -38.08
C LEU A 95 -33.96 22.84 -37.09
N ARG A 96 -34.79 21.90 -36.61
CA ARG A 96 -35.81 22.17 -35.59
C ARG A 96 -35.19 22.71 -34.31
N ARG A 97 -34.11 22.07 -33.84
CA ARG A 97 -33.42 22.50 -32.62
C ARG A 97 -32.86 23.93 -32.73
N LEU A 98 -32.30 24.29 -33.88
CA LEU A 98 -31.76 25.63 -34.11
C LEU A 98 -32.86 26.67 -34.40
N ALA A 99 -34.01 26.26 -34.94
CA ALA A 99 -35.16 27.14 -35.13
C ALA A 99 -35.71 27.68 -33.80
N ASP A 100 -35.54 26.95 -32.70
CA ASP A 100 -35.90 27.38 -31.34
C ASP A 100 -34.89 28.36 -30.71
N THR A 101 -33.79 28.69 -31.41
CA THR A 101 -32.74 29.57 -30.88
C THR A 101 -32.82 30.98 -31.49
N PRO A 102 -32.31 32.02 -30.79
CA PRO A 102 -32.30 33.40 -31.32
C PRO A 102 -31.55 33.57 -32.65
N LEU A 103 -30.67 32.62 -33.00
CA LEU A 103 -29.89 32.59 -34.23
C LEU A 103 -30.78 32.61 -35.50
N ILE A 104 -32.04 32.17 -35.39
CA ILE A 104 -32.98 32.14 -36.51
C ILE A 104 -33.49 33.52 -36.94
N HIS A 105 -33.39 34.53 -36.07
CA HIS A 105 -33.94 35.86 -36.35
C HIS A 105 -33.24 36.54 -37.54
N ASP A 106 -31.96 36.23 -37.73
CA ASP A 106 -31.12 36.79 -38.80
C ASP A 106 -31.24 35.99 -40.11
N VAL A 107 -31.86 34.79 -40.08
CA VAL A 107 -32.04 33.93 -41.27
C VAL A 107 -33.31 34.34 -42.02
N ARG A 108 -33.17 35.32 -42.92
CA ARG A 108 -34.26 35.87 -43.75
C ARG A 108 -33.97 35.78 -45.24
N GLY A 109 -35.01 35.50 -46.02
CA GLY A 109 -34.95 35.41 -47.48
C GLY A 109 -34.50 34.04 -47.99
N ALA A 110 -34.99 33.66 -49.18
CA ALA A 110 -34.86 32.31 -49.70
C ALA A 110 -33.41 31.82 -49.85
N ALA A 111 -32.49 32.70 -50.24
CA ALA A 111 -31.08 32.34 -50.39
C ALA A 111 -30.41 32.00 -49.04
N LEU A 112 -30.70 32.77 -47.99
CA LEU A 112 -30.09 32.57 -46.68
C LEU A 112 -30.70 31.37 -45.96
N VAL A 113 -32.01 31.14 -46.10
CA VAL A 113 -32.69 29.93 -45.59
C VAL A 113 -32.14 28.68 -46.27
N ARG A 114 -31.91 28.71 -47.59
CA ARG A 114 -31.26 27.61 -48.31
C ARG A 114 -29.84 27.37 -47.81
N ARG A 115 -29.02 28.41 -47.64
CA ARG A 115 -27.65 28.27 -47.11
C ARG A 115 -27.65 27.72 -45.68
N PHE A 116 -28.58 28.16 -44.84
CA PHE A 116 -28.76 27.65 -43.48
C PHE A 116 -29.17 26.17 -43.47
N TRP A 117 -30.08 25.80 -44.37
CA TRP A 117 -30.46 24.40 -44.58
C TRP A 117 -29.27 23.53 -44.95
N GLU A 118 -28.42 23.99 -45.86
CA GLU A 118 -27.21 23.28 -46.24
C GLU A 118 -26.24 23.09 -45.07
N ALA A 119 -26.14 24.06 -44.16
CA ALA A 119 -25.36 23.92 -42.93
C ALA A 119 -25.98 22.91 -41.96
N CYS A 120 -27.31 22.90 -41.80
CA CYS A 120 -28.04 21.90 -40.99
C CYS A 120 -27.94 20.49 -41.58
N SER A 121 -27.80 20.38 -42.90
CA SER A 121 -27.62 19.12 -43.63
C SER A 121 -26.22 18.51 -43.48
N LEU A 122 -25.34 19.12 -42.68
CA LEU A 122 -24.02 18.57 -42.40
C LEU A 122 -24.15 17.20 -41.70
N PRO A 123 -23.56 16.12 -42.25
CA PRO A 123 -23.63 14.81 -41.59
C PRO A 123 -22.90 14.78 -40.24
N ASP A 124 -23.50 14.15 -39.23
CA ASP A 124 -22.85 13.91 -37.93
C ASP A 124 -21.94 12.66 -38.01
N PHE A 125 -20.76 12.83 -38.63
CA PHE A 125 -19.77 11.75 -38.70
C PHE A 125 -19.30 11.27 -37.32
N ARG A 126 -19.41 12.13 -36.30
CA ARG A 126 -18.91 11.85 -34.94
C ARG A 126 -19.96 11.17 -34.05
N GLN A 127 -21.21 11.07 -34.50
CA GLN A 127 -22.32 10.46 -33.78
C GLN A 127 -22.46 11.00 -32.34
N GLN A 128 -22.31 12.32 -32.17
CA GLN A 128 -22.37 12.98 -30.86
C GLN A 128 -23.80 13.26 -30.40
N GLY A 129 -24.78 12.97 -31.27
CA GLY A 129 -26.20 13.20 -31.01
C GLY A 129 -26.62 14.63 -31.36
N VAL A 130 -27.94 14.81 -31.47
CA VAL A 130 -28.59 16.02 -32.00
C VAL A 130 -28.10 17.29 -31.29
N GLU A 131 -28.06 17.30 -29.97
CA GLU A 131 -27.75 18.50 -29.18
C GLU A 131 -26.30 19.00 -29.36
N MET A 132 -25.34 18.07 -29.38
CA MET A 132 -23.93 18.40 -29.56
C MET A 132 -23.65 18.81 -31.01
N HIS A 133 -24.26 18.11 -31.96
CA HIS A 133 -24.13 18.43 -33.38
C HIS A 133 -24.77 19.77 -33.73
N ALA A 134 -25.95 20.10 -33.19
CA ALA A 134 -26.60 21.40 -33.36
C ALA A 134 -25.70 22.55 -32.88
N ARG A 135 -25.02 22.39 -31.73
CA ARG A 135 -24.03 23.38 -31.25
C ARG A 135 -22.80 23.52 -32.14
N PHE A 136 -22.42 22.47 -32.87
CA PHE A 136 -21.36 22.56 -33.86
C PHE A 136 -21.84 23.29 -35.12
N VAL A 137 -23.01 22.92 -35.64
CA VAL A 137 -23.63 23.59 -36.79
C VAL A 137 -23.90 25.07 -36.52
N ALA A 138 -24.35 25.44 -35.31
CA ALA A 138 -24.55 26.84 -34.93
C ALA A 138 -23.26 27.67 -35.01
N ARG A 139 -22.12 27.09 -34.59
CA ARG A 139 -20.81 27.76 -34.71
C ARG A 139 -20.36 27.86 -36.16
N LEU A 140 -20.52 26.78 -36.93
CA LEU A 140 -20.25 26.80 -38.37
C LEU A 140 -21.09 27.87 -39.09
N TRP A 141 -22.36 28.01 -38.72
CA TRP A 141 -23.24 29.03 -39.28
C TRP A 141 -22.75 30.45 -38.98
N GLN A 142 -22.19 30.71 -37.80
CA GLN A 142 -21.67 32.03 -37.45
C GLN A 142 -20.57 32.51 -38.39
N ASP A 143 -19.76 31.58 -38.91
CA ASP A 143 -18.74 31.87 -39.91
C ASP A 143 -19.37 31.98 -41.31
N LEU A 144 -20.28 31.06 -41.68
CA LEU A 144 -20.89 31.01 -43.01
C LEU A 144 -21.87 32.16 -43.29
N GLN A 145 -22.50 32.76 -42.28
CA GLN A 145 -23.34 33.94 -42.44
C GLN A 145 -22.53 35.19 -42.79
N GLN A 146 -21.23 35.22 -42.41
CA GLN A 146 -20.31 36.31 -42.72
C GLN A 146 -19.62 36.14 -44.08
N GLY A 147 -19.93 35.05 -44.80
CA GLY A 147 -19.33 34.71 -46.09
C GLY A 147 -18.67 33.34 -46.04
N HIS A 148 -17.35 33.31 -46.16
CA HIS A 148 -16.57 32.07 -46.25
C HIS A 148 -15.71 31.85 -45.01
N ILE A 149 -15.37 30.59 -44.76
CA ILE A 149 -14.36 30.19 -43.80
C ILE A 149 -12.99 30.47 -44.40
N GLY A 150 -12.14 31.19 -43.64
CA GLY A 150 -10.78 31.51 -44.06
C GLY A 150 -9.92 30.25 -44.24
N ALA A 151 -9.08 30.24 -45.28
CA ALA A 151 -8.21 29.09 -45.59
C ALA A 151 -7.28 28.75 -44.41
N ASP A 152 -6.71 29.75 -43.73
CA ASP A 152 -5.83 29.54 -42.57
C ASP A 152 -6.54 28.85 -41.40
N PHE A 153 -7.80 29.20 -41.14
CA PHE A 153 -8.58 28.58 -40.08
C PHE A 153 -8.90 27.12 -40.42
N ALA A 154 -9.33 26.84 -41.65
CA ALA A 154 -9.57 25.47 -42.11
C ALA A 154 -8.28 24.63 -42.07
N ALA A 155 -7.16 25.20 -42.52
CA ALA A 155 -5.84 24.58 -42.48
C ALA A 155 -5.40 24.23 -41.05
N ALA A 156 -5.60 25.14 -40.08
CA ALA A 156 -5.27 24.90 -38.68
C ALA A 156 -6.11 23.75 -38.09
N ARG A 157 -7.42 23.74 -38.36
CA ARG A 157 -8.32 22.68 -37.88
C ARG A 157 -8.03 21.31 -38.48
N ILE A 158 -7.64 21.27 -39.75
CA ILE A 158 -7.17 20.04 -40.39
C ILE A 158 -5.84 19.59 -39.78
N ALA A 159 -4.91 20.51 -39.53
CA ALA A 159 -3.61 20.20 -38.94
C ALA A 159 -3.71 19.65 -37.51
N GLU A 160 -4.64 20.15 -36.69
CA GLU A 160 -4.94 19.61 -35.35
C GLU A 160 -5.30 18.11 -35.38
N LEU A 161 -5.86 17.64 -36.50
CA LEU A 161 -6.29 16.25 -36.69
C LEU A 161 -5.23 15.36 -37.35
N ASP A 162 -4.14 15.91 -37.89
CA ASP A 162 -3.04 15.16 -38.52
C ASP A 162 -2.09 14.55 -37.47
N ASN A 163 -2.65 13.67 -36.63
CA ASN A 163 -1.92 12.95 -35.59
C ASN A 163 -2.33 11.46 -35.60
N MET A 164 -1.34 10.57 -35.77
CA MET A 164 -1.53 9.12 -35.85
C MET A 164 -1.33 8.38 -34.51
N GLN A 165 -1.03 9.09 -33.41
CA GLN A 165 -0.84 8.50 -32.08
C GLN A 165 -2.17 8.23 -31.37
N GLY A 166 -2.24 7.14 -30.62
CA GLY A 166 -3.41 6.77 -29.81
C GLY A 166 -3.95 5.38 -30.14
N GLY A 167 -4.99 4.97 -29.40
CA GLY A 167 -5.69 3.70 -29.62
C GLY A 167 -6.72 3.77 -30.76
N ILE A 168 -7.35 2.63 -31.05
CA ILE A 168 -8.36 2.47 -32.10
C ILE A 168 -9.47 3.52 -31.99
N ASP A 169 -10.05 3.70 -30.79
CA ASP A 169 -11.17 4.63 -30.58
C ASP A 169 -10.74 6.10 -30.81
N THR A 170 -9.50 6.44 -30.44
CA THR A 170 -8.94 7.78 -30.67
C THR A 170 -8.79 8.06 -32.17
N LEU A 171 -8.24 7.09 -32.92
CA LEU A 171 -8.10 7.20 -34.36
C LEU A 171 -9.45 7.26 -35.06
N GLN A 172 -10.43 6.44 -34.66
CA GLN A 172 -11.79 6.50 -35.18
C GLN A 172 -12.45 7.87 -34.95
N GLY A 173 -12.31 8.43 -33.74
CA GLY A 173 -12.81 9.76 -33.42
C GLY A 173 -12.19 10.85 -34.29
N ARG A 174 -10.87 10.77 -34.57
CA ARG A 174 -10.19 11.69 -35.49
C ARG A 174 -10.63 11.52 -36.93
N ILE A 175 -10.84 10.28 -37.40
CA ILE A 175 -11.38 9.99 -38.75
C ILE A 175 -12.77 10.60 -38.91
N ALA A 176 -13.64 10.45 -37.91
CA ALA A 176 -14.95 11.10 -37.91
C ALA A 176 -14.85 12.63 -37.97
N ALA A 177 -13.95 13.22 -37.19
CA ALA A 177 -13.72 14.67 -37.21
C ALA A 177 -13.17 15.17 -38.56
N ILE A 178 -12.18 14.47 -39.15
CA ILE A 178 -11.62 14.88 -40.44
C ILE A 178 -12.62 14.72 -41.58
N ARG A 179 -13.51 13.73 -41.54
CA ARG A 179 -14.63 13.59 -42.50
C ARG A 179 -15.58 14.77 -42.49
N THR A 180 -15.81 15.33 -41.30
CA THR A 180 -16.60 16.57 -41.16
C THR A 180 -15.92 17.72 -41.91
N TRP A 181 -14.61 17.90 -41.72
CA TRP A 181 -13.83 18.91 -42.45
C TRP A 181 -13.72 18.63 -43.95
N ALA A 182 -13.55 17.36 -44.34
CA ALA A 182 -13.51 16.96 -45.74
C ALA A 182 -14.83 17.27 -46.45
N TYR A 183 -15.97 17.10 -45.77
CA TYR A 183 -17.27 17.50 -46.28
C TYR A 183 -17.39 19.03 -46.39
N ILE A 184 -17.06 19.78 -45.34
CA ILE A 184 -17.08 21.25 -45.31
C ILE A 184 -16.24 21.83 -46.45
N CYS A 185 -15.00 21.34 -46.64
CA CYS A 185 -14.10 21.79 -47.70
C CYS A 185 -14.53 21.38 -49.11
N GLN A 186 -15.51 20.48 -49.28
CA GLN A 186 -16.03 20.10 -50.60
C GLN A 186 -17.26 20.91 -51.00
N ARG A 187 -17.90 21.61 -50.04
CA ARG A 187 -19.05 22.45 -50.34
C ARG A 187 -18.61 23.64 -51.19
N PRO A 188 -19.38 23.97 -52.25
CA PRO A 188 -19.21 25.24 -52.95
C PRO A 188 -19.23 26.39 -51.93
N ASP A 189 -18.45 27.45 -52.18
CA ASP A 189 -18.53 28.76 -51.50
C ASP A 189 -18.42 28.81 -49.95
N TRP A 190 -18.11 27.69 -49.29
CA TRP A 190 -17.95 27.62 -47.83
C TRP A 190 -16.53 27.92 -47.36
N VAL A 191 -15.50 27.53 -48.11
CA VAL A 191 -14.09 27.64 -47.72
C VAL A 191 -13.26 28.29 -48.82
N LEU A 192 -12.41 29.25 -48.48
CA LEU A 192 -11.40 29.79 -49.41
C LEU A 192 -10.37 28.71 -49.76
N ALA A 193 -9.89 28.71 -51.01
CA ALA A 193 -8.97 27.66 -51.51
C ALA A 193 -9.53 26.23 -51.32
N ARG A 194 -10.82 26.06 -51.61
CA ARG A 194 -11.60 24.81 -51.51
C ARG A 194 -10.81 23.56 -51.92
N ASP A 195 -10.27 23.55 -53.14
CA ASP A 195 -9.62 22.35 -53.70
C ASP A 195 -8.36 21.96 -52.94
N GLU A 196 -7.58 22.95 -52.48
CA GLU A 196 -6.39 22.74 -51.66
C GLU A 196 -6.77 22.17 -50.29
N MET A 197 -7.76 22.78 -49.62
CA MET A 197 -8.21 22.32 -48.29
C MET A 197 -8.88 20.95 -48.35
N ALA A 198 -9.63 20.65 -49.41
CA ALA A 198 -10.22 19.34 -49.65
C ALA A 198 -9.14 18.27 -49.88
N ALA A 199 -8.09 18.58 -50.67
CA ALA A 199 -6.95 17.69 -50.86
C ALA A 199 -6.22 17.43 -49.55
N ARG A 200 -6.00 18.47 -48.73
CA ARG A 200 -5.36 18.35 -47.41
C ARG A 200 -6.17 17.48 -46.46
N ALA A 201 -7.48 17.68 -46.36
CA ALA A 201 -8.35 16.86 -45.51
C ALA A 201 -8.34 15.38 -45.92
N ARG A 202 -8.39 15.09 -47.23
CA ARG A 202 -8.31 13.72 -47.76
C ARG A 202 -6.97 13.05 -47.45
N ALA A 203 -5.86 13.80 -47.54
CA ALA A 203 -4.54 13.27 -47.20
C ALA A 203 -4.44 12.87 -45.73
N VAL A 204 -5.00 13.69 -44.82
CA VAL A 204 -5.06 13.37 -43.39
C VAL A 204 -5.97 12.16 -43.11
N GLU A 205 -7.14 12.09 -43.77
CA GLU A 205 -8.03 10.93 -43.65
C GLU A 205 -7.35 9.63 -44.09
N ALA A 206 -6.62 9.65 -45.20
CA ALA A 206 -5.88 8.48 -45.69
C ALA A 206 -4.84 7.99 -44.66
N LYS A 207 -4.00 8.90 -44.13
CA LYS A 207 -3.00 8.56 -43.10
C LYS A 207 -3.65 7.98 -41.84
N LEU A 208 -4.75 8.59 -41.36
CA LEU A 208 -5.47 8.11 -40.18
C LEU A 208 -6.10 6.73 -40.43
N SER A 209 -6.64 6.50 -41.63
CA SER A 209 -7.21 5.21 -42.03
C SER A 209 -6.13 4.11 -42.08
N ASP A 210 -4.95 4.43 -42.61
CA ASP A 210 -3.82 3.49 -42.64
C ASP A 210 -3.32 3.16 -41.22
N ALA A 211 -3.19 4.17 -40.36
CA ALA A 211 -2.83 3.97 -38.96
C ALA A 211 -3.88 3.12 -38.22
N LEU A 212 -5.17 3.38 -38.43
CA LEU A 212 -6.24 2.57 -37.87
C LEU A 212 -6.18 1.13 -38.37
N HIS A 213 -5.90 0.93 -39.67
CA HIS A 213 -5.78 -0.40 -40.26
C HIS A 213 -4.59 -1.18 -39.69
N ALA A 214 -3.44 -0.54 -39.50
CA ALA A 214 -2.28 -1.15 -38.85
C ALA A 214 -2.63 -1.60 -37.41
N ARG A 215 -3.28 -0.75 -36.61
CA ARG A 215 -3.72 -1.09 -35.24
C ARG A 215 -4.75 -2.21 -35.20
N LEU A 216 -5.70 -2.22 -36.13
CA LEU A 216 -6.66 -3.32 -36.26
C LEU A 216 -5.93 -4.62 -36.60
N THR A 217 -4.98 -4.58 -37.53
CA THR A 217 -4.19 -5.74 -37.94
C THR A 217 -3.37 -6.30 -36.79
N GLU A 218 -2.64 -5.46 -36.06
CA GLU A 218 -1.91 -5.85 -34.83
C GLU A 218 -2.85 -6.54 -33.83
N ARG A 219 -4.01 -5.93 -33.55
CA ARG A 219 -5.00 -6.50 -32.61
C ARG A 219 -5.56 -7.84 -33.10
N PHE A 220 -5.83 -7.99 -34.39
CA PHE A 220 -6.34 -9.25 -34.96
C PHE A 220 -5.29 -10.36 -34.92
N VAL A 221 -4.02 -10.04 -35.23
CA VAL A 221 -2.91 -11.01 -35.16
C VAL A 221 -2.71 -11.46 -33.72
N ASN A 222 -2.60 -10.53 -32.77
CA ASN A 222 -2.43 -10.87 -31.35
C ASN A 222 -3.62 -11.66 -30.80
N ARG A 223 -4.85 -11.28 -31.15
CA ARG A 223 -6.06 -12.02 -30.76
C ARG A 223 -6.09 -13.42 -31.37
N ARG A 224 -5.66 -13.57 -32.62
CA ARG A 224 -5.59 -14.88 -33.29
C ARG A 224 -4.48 -15.75 -32.68
N THR A 225 -3.34 -15.18 -32.30
CA THR A 225 -2.29 -15.88 -31.55
C THR A 225 -2.82 -16.35 -30.20
N ALA A 226 -3.50 -15.47 -29.45
CA ALA A 226 -4.11 -15.82 -28.17
C ALA A 226 -5.22 -16.89 -28.28
N ILE A 227 -6.07 -16.82 -29.32
CA ILE A 227 -7.12 -17.82 -29.58
C ILE A 227 -6.51 -19.13 -30.08
N LEU A 228 -5.45 -19.11 -30.90
CA LEU A 228 -4.74 -20.33 -31.30
C LEU A 228 -4.11 -21.00 -30.09
N MET A 229 -3.46 -20.26 -29.19
CA MET A 229 -2.88 -20.81 -27.96
C MET A 229 -3.95 -21.46 -27.07
N LYS A 230 -5.13 -20.83 -26.96
CA LYS A 230 -6.28 -21.38 -26.24
C LYS A 230 -6.91 -22.61 -26.92
N ALA A 231 -6.97 -22.63 -28.26
CA ALA A 231 -7.56 -23.73 -29.03
C ALA A 231 -6.61 -24.94 -29.18
N LEU A 232 -5.30 -24.72 -29.15
CA LEU A 232 -4.28 -25.77 -29.23
C LEU A 232 -4.04 -26.47 -27.87
N GLY A 233 -4.80 -26.11 -26.83
CA GLY A 233 -4.64 -26.65 -25.48
C GLY A 233 -3.30 -26.30 -24.84
N GLN A 234 -2.62 -25.26 -25.33
CA GLN A 234 -1.31 -24.89 -24.81
C GLN A 234 -1.47 -24.07 -23.53
N ASP A 235 -0.79 -24.56 -22.51
CA ASP A 235 -0.88 -24.14 -21.13
C ASP A 235 -0.59 -22.63 -20.99
N ALA A 236 -1.42 -21.89 -20.25
CA ALA A 236 -1.29 -20.44 -20.07
C ALA A 236 0.10 -20.00 -19.51
N SER A 237 0.92 -20.95 -19.06
CA SER A 237 2.33 -20.77 -18.67
C SER A 237 3.30 -20.52 -19.83
N LEU A 238 2.86 -20.66 -21.09
CA LEU A 238 3.70 -20.44 -22.27
C LEU A 238 3.73 -18.99 -22.74
N LEU A 239 2.86 -18.13 -22.19
CA LEU A 239 2.91 -16.70 -22.45
C LEU A 239 4.18 -16.11 -21.81
N PRO A 240 4.98 -15.34 -22.56
CA PRO A 240 6.17 -14.70 -22.01
C PRO A 240 5.76 -13.67 -20.96
N VAL A 241 6.22 -13.87 -19.73
CA VAL A 241 6.02 -12.97 -18.60
C VAL A 241 7.35 -12.31 -18.25
N GLU A 242 7.36 -10.99 -18.19
CA GLU A 242 8.54 -10.18 -17.89
C GLU A 242 8.32 -9.38 -16.60
N LEU A 243 9.39 -9.20 -15.84
CA LEU A 243 9.45 -8.31 -14.69
C LEU A 243 10.39 -7.16 -15.07
N GLY A 244 9.84 -5.95 -15.18
CA GLY A 244 10.61 -4.73 -15.39
C GLY A 244 11.44 -4.33 -14.16
N ASP A 245 12.46 -3.50 -14.39
CA ASP A 245 13.36 -3.01 -13.33
C ASP A 245 12.63 -2.16 -12.27
N ASP A 246 11.51 -1.55 -12.64
CA ASP A 246 10.60 -0.79 -11.79
C ASP A 246 9.64 -1.67 -10.97
N GLY A 247 9.74 -3.00 -11.14
CA GLY A 247 8.88 -3.97 -10.48
C GLY A 247 7.56 -4.22 -11.23
N VAL A 248 7.34 -3.62 -12.41
CA VAL A 248 6.13 -3.87 -13.20
C VAL A 248 6.18 -5.27 -13.82
N VAL A 249 5.09 -6.02 -13.67
CA VAL A 249 4.94 -7.34 -14.31
C VAL A 249 4.05 -7.20 -15.53
N SER A 250 4.56 -7.67 -16.67
CA SER A 250 3.84 -7.68 -17.94
C SER A 250 3.76 -9.06 -18.56
N VAL A 251 2.70 -9.32 -19.32
CA VAL A 251 2.50 -10.54 -20.11
C VAL A 251 2.29 -10.12 -21.55
N GLU A 252 3.16 -10.57 -22.46
CA GLU A 252 3.16 -10.11 -23.87
C GLU A 252 3.17 -8.58 -24.04
N GLY A 253 3.86 -7.87 -23.13
CA GLY A 253 3.96 -6.40 -23.15
C GLY A 253 2.79 -5.65 -22.50
N GLU A 254 1.75 -6.36 -22.03
CA GLU A 254 0.62 -5.76 -21.32
C GLU A 254 0.82 -5.83 -19.80
N VAL A 255 0.59 -4.72 -19.10
CA VAL A 255 0.80 -4.63 -17.65
C VAL A 255 -0.30 -5.37 -16.90
N ILE A 256 0.09 -6.31 -16.03
CA ILE A 256 -0.84 -7.08 -15.19
C ILE A 256 -0.79 -6.69 -13.71
N GLY A 257 0.30 -6.05 -13.28
CA GLY A 257 0.51 -5.65 -11.89
C GLY A 257 1.94 -5.22 -11.62
N ALA A 258 2.28 -5.16 -10.34
CA ALA A 258 3.63 -4.82 -9.88
C ALA A 258 4.05 -5.68 -8.68
N VAL A 259 5.34 -5.98 -8.59
CA VAL A 259 5.99 -6.64 -7.46
C VAL A 259 6.78 -5.60 -6.67
N GLN A 260 6.46 -5.46 -5.39
CA GLN A 260 7.26 -4.68 -4.43
C GLN A 260 7.85 -5.63 -3.40
N GLY A 261 9.18 -5.74 -3.30
CA GLY A 261 9.83 -6.80 -2.55
C GLY A 261 9.48 -8.18 -3.13
N PHE A 262 8.67 -8.96 -2.40
CA PHE A 262 8.10 -10.24 -2.85
C PHE A 262 6.55 -10.21 -2.93
N HIS A 263 5.95 -9.05 -2.74
CA HIS A 263 4.50 -8.88 -2.75
C HIS A 263 4.03 -8.46 -4.14
N PHE A 264 3.20 -9.30 -4.77
CA PHE A 264 2.57 -8.99 -6.05
C PHE A 264 1.22 -8.30 -5.85
N THR A 265 1.03 -7.14 -6.48
CA THR A 265 -0.22 -6.39 -6.51
C THR A 265 -0.75 -6.35 -7.94
N VAL A 266 -2.00 -6.72 -8.14
CA VAL A 266 -2.67 -6.69 -9.45
C VAL A 266 -3.06 -5.27 -9.81
N ASP A 267 -2.85 -4.88 -11.06
CA ASP A 267 -3.39 -3.61 -11.58
C ASP A 267 -4.90 -3.75 -11.84
N HIS A 268 -5.70 -2.89 -11.22
CA HIS A 268 -7.15 -2.87 -11.38
C HIS A 268 -7.63 -2.04 -12.57
N GLN A 269 -6.78 -1.21 -13.18
CA GLN A 269 -7.11 -0.38 -14.34
C GLN A 269 -6.89 -1.10 -15.68
N ALA A 270 -6.26 -2.27 -15.67
CA ALA A 270 -6.08 -3.14 -16.83
C ALA A 270 -7.45 -3.68 -17.33
N ASN A 271 -8.09 -2.92 -18.22
CA ASN A 271 -9.42 -3.19 -18.78
C ASN A 271 -9.32 -4.21 -19.94
N HIS A 272 -9.02 -5.46 -19.63
CA HIS A 272 -8.87 -6.52 -20.64
C HIS A 272 -9.98 -7.56 -20.58
N ALA A 273 -10.57 -7.87 -21.74
CA ALA A 273 -11.47 -9.00 -21.91
C ALA A 273 -10.78 -10.35 -21.55
N ASP A 274 -9.45 -10.39 -21.62
CA ASP A 274 -8.60 -11.55 -21.33
C ASP A 274 -7.93 -11.50 -19.93
N ARG A 275 -8.36 -10.59 -19.04
CA ARG A 275 -7.76 -10.36 -17.71
C ARG A 275 -7.55 -11.65 -16.91
N LYS A 276 -8.52 -12.57 -16.90
CA LYS A 276 -8.41 -13.83 -16.16
C LYS A 276 -7.29 -14.74 -16.69
N MET A 277 -7.07 -14.75 -18.01
CA MET A 277 -6.03 -15.54 -18.64
C MET A 277 -4.64 -14.94 -18.39
N LEU A 278 -4.49 -13.63 -18.57
CA LEU A 278 -3.24 -12.91 -18.32
C LEU A 278 -2.82 -12.99 -16.85
N LEU A 279 -3.77 -12.83 -15.93
CA LEU A 279 -3.51 -13.03 -14.50
C LEU A 279 -3.10 -14.47 -14.19
N SER A 280 -3.78 -15.46 -14.78
CA SER A 280 -3.39 -16.87 -14.59
C SER A 280 -1.99 -17.19 -15.13
N ALA A 281 -1.59 -16.57 -16.24
CA ALA A 281 -0.24 -16.69 -16.79
C ALA A 281 0.79 -16.05 -15.86
N GLY A 282 0.51 -14.83 -15.40
CA GLY A 282 1.33 -14.11 -14.41
C GLY A 282 1.50 -14.90 -13.12
N GLU A 283 0.41 -15.42 -12.54
CA GLU A 283 0.42 -16.23 -11.32
C GLU A 283 1.24 -17.52 -11.48
N LYS A 284 1.19 -18.17 -12.65
CA LYS A 284 2.00 -19.37 -12.93
C LYS A 284 3.48 -19.05 -13.10
N ALA A 285 3.82 -17.89 -13.67
CA ALA A 285 5.21 -17.47 -13.88
C ALA A 285 5.85 -16.83 -12.65
N LEU A 286 5.04 -16.28 -11.73
CA LEU A 286 5.48 -15.53 -10.56
C LEU A 286 6.49 -16.30 -9.67
N PRO A 287 6.33 -17.60 -9.36
CA PRO A 287 7.30 -18.34 -8.56
C PRO A 287 8.73 -18.30 -9.14
N GLY A 288 8.86 -18.44 -10.46
CA GLY A 288 10.16 -18.39 -11.14
C GLY A 288 10.78 -17.00 -11.15
N LEU A 289 9.97 -15.95 -11.30
CA LEU A 289 10.43 -14.56 -11.22
C LEU A 289 10.89 -14.20 -9.80
N LEU A 290 10.12 -14.62 -8.78
CA LEU A 290 10.48 -14.40 -7.38
C LEU A 290 11.73 -15.21 -6.99
N ALA A 291 11.92 -16.41 -7.53
CA ALA A 291 13.14 -17.19 -7.32
C ALA A 291 14.39 -16.46 -7.86
N LYS A 292 14.32 -15.92 -9.08
CA LYS A 292 15.41 -15.10 -9.65
C LYS A 292 15.69 -13.87 -8.79
N ARG A 293 14.64 -13.19 -8.32
CA ARG A 293 14.75 -12.01 -7.45
C ARG A 293 15.37 -12.36 -6.09
N ALA A 294 14.97 -13.48 -5.48
CA ALA A 294 15.55 -13.99 -4.24
C ALA A 294 17.05 -14.30 -4.38
N ARG A 295 17.43 -14.94 -5.50
CA ARG A 295 18.83 -15.23 -5.81
C ARG A 295 19.65 -13.95 -5.98
N ALA A 296 19.16 -12.97 -6.75
CA ALA A 296 19.83 -11.69 -6.93
C ALA A 296 20.04 -10.95 -5.60
N LEU A 297 19.03 -10.95 -4.72
CA LEU A 297 19.15 -10.35 -3.39
C LEU A 297 20.18 -11.10 -2.52
N ALA A 298 20.19 -12.42 -2.54
CA ALA A 298 21.17 -13.22 -1.80
C ALA A 298 22.61 -12.99 -2.33
N GLU A 299 22.78 -12.91 -3.65
CA GLU A 299 24.07 -12.64 -4.31
C GLU A 299 24.59 -11.22 -4.02
N SER A 300 23.68 -10.24 -3.83
CA SER A 300 24.05 -8.89 -3.38
C SER A 300 24.56 -8.82 -1.93
N GLY A 301 24.51 -9.92 -1.17
CA GLY A 301 24.91 -9.93 0.24
C GLY A 301 23.95 -9.16 1.16
N PHE A 302 22.72 -8.88 0.71
CA PHE A 302 21.69 -8.14 1.45
C PHE A 302 22.08 -6.70 1.81
N GLU A 303 22.85 -6.01 0.97
CA GLU A 303 23.32 -4.64 1.22
C GLU A 303 22.20 -3.62 1.47
N THR A 304 21.05 -3.81 0.83
CA THR A 304 19.87 -2.91 0.94
C THR A 304 18.86 -3.35 2.00
N VAL A 305 19.16 -4.41 2.76
CA VAL A 305 18.28 -4.96 3.79
C VAL A 305 18.53 -4.28 5.13
N THR A 306 17.46 -3.90 5.82
CA THR A 306 17.53 -3.25 7.13
C THR A 306 16.87 -4.11 8.21
N LEU A 307 17.32 -3.95 9.46
CA LEU A 307 16.79 -4.63 10.63
C LEU A 307 16.23 -3.59 11.60
N GLU A 308 14.92 -3.60 11.79
CA GLU A 308 14.24 -2.60 12.62
C GLU A 308 13.10 -3.24 13.42
N ARG A 309 13.06 -2.94 14.72
CA ARG A 309 11.97 -3.30 15.65
C ARG A 309 11.51 -4.77 15.58
N GLY A 310 12.43 -5.70 15.37
CA GLY A 310 12.15 -7.14 15.31
C GLY A 310 11.72 -7.64 13.94
N ALA A 311 11.92 -6.86 12.88
CA ALA A 311 11.61 -7.24 11.51
C ALA A 311 12.78 -6.90 10.57
N ILE A 312 12.97 -7.76 9.58
CA ILE A 312 13.91 -7.58 8.48
C ILE A 312 13.14 -6.99 7.30
N HIS A 313 13.61 -5.87 6.77
CA HIS A 313 12.95 -5.11 5.73
C HIS A 313 13.79 -5.04 4.45
N TRP A 314 13.11 -5.06 3.32
CA TRP A 314 13.69 -4.82 1.99
C TRP A 314 12.67 -4.10 1.10
N GLU A 315 13.09 -3.04 0.42
CA GLU A 315 12.23 -2.19 -0.42
C GLU A 315 10.94 -1.71 0.29
N GLY A 316 11.04 -1.44 1.60
CA GLY A 316 9.92 -1.00 2.43
C GLY A 316 8.93 -2.10 2.84
N ARG A 317 9.19 -3.37 2.48
CA ARG A 317 8.37 -4.54 2.87
C ARG A 317 9.09 -5.43 3.87
N VAL A 318 8.35 -6.14 4.70
CA VAL A 318 8.89 -7.10 5.67
C VAL A 318 9.22 -8.41 4.94
N LEU A 319 10.43 -8.91 5.11
CA LEU A 319 10.85 -10.23 4.62
C LEU A 319 10.63 -11.32 5.68
N ALA A 320 10.99 -11.00 6.92
CA ALA A 320 10.90 -11.92 8.03
C ALA A 320 10.81 -11.16 9.35
N ARG A 321 10.21 -11.80 10.36
CA ARG A 321 10.15 -11.32 11.74
C ARG A 321 11.06 -12.14 12.63
N LEU A 322 11.51 -11.53 13.71
CA LEU A 322 12.37 -12.13 14.71
C LEU A 322 11.58 -12.44 15.98
N GLU A 323 11.54 -13.70 16.36
CA GLU A 323 11.00 -14.14 17.65
C GLU A 323 12.14 -14.26 18.67
N THR A 324 12.00 -13.55 19.80
CA THR A 324 13.02 -13.45 20.87
C THR A 324 12.57 -14.12 22.17
N ASP A 325 11.53 -14.95 22.13
CA ASP A 325 10.87 -15.57 23.28
C ASP A 325 11.75 -16.61 23.98
N ARG A 326 12.48 -17.42 23.21
CA ARG A 326 13.35 -18.50 23.74
C ARG A 326 14.74 -18.02 24.04
N GLU A 327 15.36 -17.32 23.09
CA GLU A 327 16.76 -16.91 23.20
C GLU A 327 16.98 -15.58 22.48
N VAL A 328 17.33 -14.54 23.25
CA VAL A 328 17.53 -13.18 22.71
C VAL A 328 18.82 -13.07 21.90
N SER A 329 19.85 -13.86 22.24
CA SER A 329 21.13 -13.91 21.51
C SER A 329 21.01 -14.55 20.13
N GLU A 330 20.01 -15.39 19.93
CA GLU A 330 19.77 -16.17 18.71
C GLU A 330 18.26 -16.16 18.39
N PRO A 331 17.71 -15.00 17.96
CA PRO A 331 16.30 -14.91 17.64
C PRO A 331 15.93 -15.85 16.50
N ARG A 332 14.75 -16.46 16.61
CA ARG A 332 14.21 -17.31 15.56
C ARG A 332 13.71 -16.45 14.40
N LEU A 333 14.19 -16.75 13.20
CA LEU A 333 13.75 -16.13 11.96
C LEU A 333 12.42 -16.75 11.50
N VAL A 334 11.38 -15.93 11.36
CA VAL A 334 10.06 -16.32 10.86
C VAL A 334 9.80 -15.60 9.55
N ALA A 335 9.85 -16.33 8.43
CA ALA A 335 9.58 -15.80 7.10
C ALA A 335 8.14 -15.29 6.96
N GLU A 336 7.96 -14.17 6.25
CA GLU A 336 6.62 -13.69 5.89
C GLU A 336 5.95 -14.59 4.85
N ARG A 337 4.61 -14.48 4.75
CA ARG A 337 3.79 -15.34 3.91
C ARG A 337 4.10 -15.18 2.42
N GLU A 338 4.46 -13.97 1.98
CA GLU A 338 4.76 -13.64 0.59
C GLU A 338 5.92 -14.47 0.03
N LEU A 339 6.86 -14.89 0.88
CA LEU A 339 7.96 -15.77 0.49
C LEU A 339 7.49 -17.21 0.18
N SER A 340 6.26 -17.60 0.53
CA SER A 340 5.73 -18.93 0.21
C SER A 340 5.43 -19.12 -1.28
N LEU A 341 5.41 -18.03 -2.06
CA LEU A 341 5.25 -18.09 -3.52
C LEU A 341 6.54 -18.52 -4.24
N ILE A 342 7.69 -18.44 -3.56
CA ILE A 342 8.97 -18.94 -4.07
C ILE A 342 8.95 -20.48 -3.97
N PRO A 343 9.44 -21.22 -5.00
CA PRO A 343 9.55 -22.67 -4.92
C PRO A 343 10.41 -23.12 -3.72
N GLU A 344 10.11 -24.31 -3.18
CA GLU A 344 10.58 -24.74 -1.86
C GLU A 344 12.11 -24.76 -1.72
N MET A 345 12.81 -25.23 -2.76
CA MET A 345 14.26 -25.38 -2.76
C MET A 345 14.95 -24.01 -2.73
N GLU A 346 14.59 -23.12 -3.65
CA GLU A 346 15.12 -21.75 -3.75
C GLU A 346 14.75 -20.92 -2.53
N ARG A 347 13.56 -21.13 -1.96
CA ARG A 347 13.15 -20.53 -0.70
C ARG A 347 14.04 -20.98 0.45
N ALA A 348 14.36 -22.27 0.54
CA ALA A 348 15.23 -22.80 1.59
C ALA A 348 16.65 -22.23 1.48
N GLU A 349 17.20 -22.15 0.27
CA GLU A 349 18.50 -21.52 -0.01
C GLU A 349 18.52 -20.04 0.39
N PHE A 350 17.48 -19.29 -0.02
CA PHE A 350 17.32 -17.88 0.35
C PHE A 350 17.25 -17.67 1.86
N LEU A 351 16.45 -18.47 2.57
CA LEU A 351 16.32 -18.38 4.03
C LEU A 351 17.62 -18.78 4.75
N ALA A 352 18.38 -19.74 4.22
CA ALA A 352 19.70 -20.09 4.75
C ALA A 352 20.70 -18.93 4.57
N ALA A 353 20.71 -18.30 3.40
CA ALA A 353 21.53 -17.11 3.14
C ALA A 353 21.14 -15.95 4.07
N LEU A 354 19.84 -15.70 4.25
CA LEU A 354 19.32 -14.66 5.14
C LEU A 354 19.67 -14.94 6.61
N ALA A 355 19.59 -16.20 7.04
CA ALA A 355 20.02 -16.61 8.39
C ALA A 355 21.53 -16.40 8.58
N GLY A 356 22.35 -16.68 7.57
CA GLY A 356 23.79 -16.41 7.59
C GLY A 356 24.12 -14.92 7.67
N TRP A 357 23.38 -14.07 6.95
CA TRP A 357 23.48 -12.61 7.09
C TRP A 357 23.07 -12.15 8.49
N LEU A 358 21.95 -12.65 9.01
CA LEU A 358 21.47 -12.31 10.35
C LEU A 358 22.49 -12.71 11.42
N ALA A 359 23.10 -13.89 11.31
CA ALA A 359 24.14 -14.33 12.24
C ALA A 359 25.32 -13.34 12.31
N LYS A 360 25.77 -12.80 11.17
CA LYS A 360 26.79 -11.75 11.11
C LYS A 360 26.33 -10.45 11.76
N GLN A 361 25.08 -10.04 11.54
CA GLN A 361 24.51 -8.85 12.20
C GLN A 361 24.39 -9.03 13.72
N LEU A 362 24.24 -10.28 14.19
CA LEU A 362 24.11 -10.61 15.60
C LEU A 362 25.44 -10.69 16.37
N GLU A 363 26.59 -10.54 15.71
CA GLU A 363 27.93 -10.58 16.32
C GLU A 363 28.09 -9.65 17.55
N PRO A 364 27.53 -8.42 17.59
CA PRO A 364 27.61 -7.58 18.79
C PRO A 364 26.94 -8.20 20.03
N LEU A 365 26.03 -9.18 19.88
CA LEU A 365 25.43 -9.92 21.00
C LEU A 365 26.25 -11.15 21.45
N ALA A 366 27.44 -11.38 20.89
CA ALA A 366 28.34 -12.45 21.34
C ALA A 366 28.58 -12.46 22.87
N PRO A 367 28.72 -11.31 23.58
CA PRO A 367 28.81 -11.31 25.03
C PRO A 367 27.57 -11.86 25.72
N LEU A 368 26.36 -11.61 25.19
CA LEU A 368 25.11 -12.16 25.74
C LEU A 368 25.04 -13.67 25.49
N ARG A 369 25.39 -14.12 24.29
CA ARG A 369 25.45 -15.54 23.92
C ARG A 369 26.37 -16.33 24.84
N LYS A 370 27.56 -15.77 25.14
CA LYS A 370 28.51 -16.35 26.10
C LYS A 370 27.92 -16.52 27.50
N LEU A 371 27.08 -15.59 27.95
CA LEU A 371 26.38 -15.72 29.24
C LEU A 371 25.31 -16.81 29.19
N THR A 372 24.57 -16.91 28.09
CA THR A 372 23.56 -17.95 27.86
C THR A 372 24.18 -19.34 27.82
N GLU A 373 25.28 -19.52 27.09
CA GLU A 373 26.05 -20.77 27.03
C GLU A 373 26.58 -21.18 28.42
N ALA A 374 27.21 -20.23 29.14
CA ALA A 374 27.69 -20.49 30.50
C ALA A 374 26.56 -20.77 31.50
N ALA A 375 25.34 -20.29 31.25
CA ALA A 375 24.17 -20.62 32.06
C ALA A 375 23.64 -22.03 31.79
N ARG A 376 23.95 -22.62 30.63
CA ARG A 376 23.59 -24.00 30.26
C ARG A 376 24.61 -25.02 30.76
N ASP A 377 25.87 -24.61 30.93
CA ASP A 377 26.96 -25.45 31.43
C ASP A 377 26.67 -26.01 32.85
N PRO A 378 26.53 -27.34 33.03
CA PRO A 378 26.33 -27.95 34.35
C PRO A 378 27.47 -27.66 35.34
N GLU A 379 28.70 -27.50 34.86
CA GLU A 379 29.91 -27.31 35.67
C GLU A 379 30.01 -25.89 36.25
N ALA A 380 29.22 -24.93 35.74
CA ALA A 380 29.20 -23.55 36.24
C ALA A 380 28.61 -23.42 37.66
N GLY A 381 27.91 -24.45 38.16
CA GLY A 381 27.25 -24.45 39.47
C GLY A 381 25.89 -23.73 39.46
N SER A 382 24.92 -24.25 40.22
CA SER A 382 23.52 -23.81 40.16
C SER A 382 23.32 -22.33 40.48
N GLN A 383 24.07 -21.78 41.44
CA GLN A 383 23.90 -20.37 41.85
C GLN A 383 24.50 -19.39 40.84
N ALA A 384 25.61 -19.75 40.17
CA ALA A 384 26.18 -18.92 39.12
C ALA A 384 25.27 -18.92 37.88
N ARG A 385 24.74 -20.08 37.51
CA ARG A 385 23.76 -20.22 36.42
C ARG A 385 22.51 -19.37 36.67
N ALA A 386 21.97 -19.36 37.90
CA ALA A 386 20.83 -18.52 38.26
C ALA A 386 21.10 -17.02 38.05
N LEU A 387 22.28 -16.53 38.43
CA LEU A 387 22.68 -15.14 38.18
C LEU A 387 22.86 -14.85 36.68
N LEU A 388 23.46 -15.78 35.92
CA LEU A 388 23.63 -15.62 34.48
C LEU A 388 22.28 -15.55 33.76
N LEU A 389 21.33 -16.42 34.10
CA LEU A 389 19.95 -16.36 33.58
C LEU A 389 19.29 -15.01 33.91
N THR A 390 19.44 -14.55 35.17
CA THR A 390 18.92 -13.24 35.59
C THR A 390 19.53 -12.09 34.78
N LEU A 391 20.81 -12.17 34.42
CA LEU A 391 21.47 -11.19 33.57
C LEU A 391 21.01 -11.28 32.12
N VAL A 392 20.79 -12.48 31.59
CA VAL A 392 20.26 -12.71 30.23
C VAL A 392 18.85 -12.12 30.12
N ASP A 393 17.96 -12.41 31.07
CA ASP A 393 16.61 -11.83 31.15
C ASP A 393 16.64 -10.31 31.30
N GLY A 394 17.63 -9.79 32.02
CA GLY A 394 17.90 -8.36 32.17
C GLY A 394 18.57 -7.69 30.96
N LEU A 395 18.78 -8.44 29.86
CA LEU A 395 19.49 -7.97 28.66
C LEU A 395 20.89 -7.43 28.97
N GLY A 396 21.60 -8.14 29.84
CA GLY A 396 22.98 -7.88 30.24
C GLY A 396 23.16 -7.11 31.54
N TYR A 397 22.10 -6.70 32.25
CA TYR A 397 22.24 -6.11 33.58
C TYR A 397 21.02 -6.29 34.48
N VAL A 398 21.24 -6.26 35.78
CA VAL A 398 20.21 -6.33 36.80
C VAL A 398 20.61 -5.50 38.02
N SER A 399 19.66 -4.90 38.71
CA SER A 399 19.91 -4.25 40.00
C SER A 399 20.47 -5.27 41.01
N ARG A 400 21.42 -4.85 41.85
CA ARG A 400 22.05 -5.69 42.86
C ARG A 400 21.05 -6.39 43.79
N GLU A 401 19.94 -5.72 44.10
CA GLU A 401 18.87 -6.26 44.95
C GLU A 401 18.15 -7.47 44.33
N ARG A 402 18.02 -7.48 43.00
CA ARG A 402 17.34 -8.54 42.24
C ARG A 402 18.29 -9.63 41.74
N ALA A 403 19.60 -9.44 41.93
CA ALA A 403 20.63 -10.35 41.45
C ALA A 403 20.79 -11.63 42.30
N GLY A 404 20.12 -11.72 43.46
CA GLY A 404 20.18 -12.92 44.33
C GLY A 404 21.56 -13.23 44.89
N LEU A 405 22.40 -12.21 45.11
CA LEU A 405 23.81 -12.38 45.48
C LEU A 405 24.02 -13.05 46.84
N GLU A 406 23.02 -13.08 47.73
CA GLU A 406 23.12 -13.80 49.01
C GLU A 406 23.41 -15.30 48.85
N HIS A 407 22.99 -15.89 47.74
CA HIS A 407 23.16 -17.32 47.46
C HIS A 407 24.44 -17.61 46.67
N LEU A 408 25.18 -16.59 46.19
CA LEU A 408 26.34 -16.78 45.32
C LEU A 408 27.65 -16.96 46.13
N PRO A 409 28.32 -18.13 46.04
CA PRO A 409 29.62 -18.35 46.69
C PRO A 409 30.68 -17.37 46.19
N LYS A 410 31.57 -16.93 47.09
CA LYS A 410 32.64 -15.97 46.73
C LYS A 410 33.62 -16.54 45.68
N GLU A 411 33.84 -17.85 45.71
CA GLU A 411 34.73 -18.61 44.82
C GLU A 411 34.28 -18.59 43.35
N MET A 412 32.99 -18.36 43.09
CA MET A 412 32.43 -18.32 41.73
C MET A 412 32.57 -16.93 41.07
N ARG A 413 32.92 -15.89 41.84
CA ARG A 413 33.04 -14.52 41.31
C ARG A 413 34.19 -14.35 40.31
N PRO A 414 35.39 -14.94 40.50
CA PRO A 414 36.44 -14.92 39.48
C PRO A 414 35.98 -15.52 38.13
N PHE A 415 35.25 -16.64 38.15
CA PHE A 415 34.66 -17.24 36.96
C PHE A 415 33.70 -16.27 36.25
N LEU A 416 32.74 -15.70 36.97
CA LEU A 416 31.79 -14.73 36.40
C LEU A 416 32.47 -13.46 35.88
N ARG A 417 33.55 -12.99 36.52
CA ARG A 417 34.35 -11.86 36.01
C ARG A 417 35.08 -12.20 34.71
N LYS A 418 35.58 -13.43 34.54
CA LYS A 418 36.15 -13.90 33.26
C LYS A 418 35.11 -13.95 32.13
N LEU A 419 33.83 -14.10 32.48
CA LEU A 419 32.72 -13.97 31.52
C LEU A 419 32.33 -12.51 31.22
N GLY A 420 32.96 -11.53 31.86
CA GLY A 420 32.68 -10.09 31.66
C GLY A 420 31.64 -9.50 32.62
N VAL A 421 31.21 -10.26 33.64
CA VAL A 421 30.27 -9.80 34.66
C VAL A 421 30.97 -8.91 35.70
N ASN A 422 30.48 -7.68 35.85
CA ASN A 422 30.91 -6.73 36.85
C ASN A 422 29.95 -6.74 38.05
N PHE A 423 30.53 -6.84 39.24
CA PHE A 423 29.81 -6.76 40.50
C PHE A 423 29.86 -5.34 41.05
N GLY A 424 28.94 -4.49 40.57
CA GLY A 424 28.87 -3.09 40.99
C GLY A 424 28.21 -2.88 42.35
N ALA A 425 28.32 -1.66 42.85
CA ALA A 425 27.72 -1.23 44.12
C ALA A 425 26.19 -1.26 44.07
N LEU A 426 25.59 -0.87 42.94
CA LEU A 426 24.14 -0.81 42.74
C LEU A 426 23.60 -1.80 41.70
N ASP A 427 24.40 -2.17 40.70
CA ASP A 427 23.99 -3.09 39.62
C ASP A 427 25.03 -4.18 39.40
N ILE A 428 24.57 -5.32 38.91
CA ILE A 428 25.39 -6.38 38.34
C ILE A 428 25.16 -6.37 36.83
N PHE A 429 26.23 -6.28 36.05
CA PHE A 429 26.11 -6.05 34.62
C PHE A 429 27.28 -6.63 33.83
N ALA A 430 27.00 -7.04 32.60
CA ALA A 430 28.02 -7.36 31.61
C ALA A 430 28.48 -6.06 30.93
N ARG A 431 29.77 -5.72 31.07
CA ARG A 431 30.31 -4.43 30.58
C ARG A 431 30.05 -4.23 29.09
N ASP A 432 30.33 -5.25 28.29
CA ASP A 432 30.25 -5.13 26.84
C ASP A 432 28.82 -4.92 26.36
N MET A 433 27.83 -5.40 27.11
CA MET A 433 26.41 -5.18 26.83
C MET A 433 25.94 -3.73 27.03
N LEU A 434 26.75 -2.84 27.62
CA LEU A 434 26.43 -1.42 27.77
C LEU A 434 27.01 -0.54 26.65
N LYS A 435 27.75 -1.14 25.70
CA LYS A 435 28.26 -0.44 24.52
C LYS A 435 27.12 -0.07 23.54
N PRO A 436 27.32 0.91 22.63
CA PRO A 436 26.32 1.29 21.65
C PRO A 436 25.82 0.14 20.77
N ALA A 437 26.73 -0.63 20.15
CA ALA A 437 26.34 -1.66 19.18
C ALA A 437 25.40 -2.73 19.75
N PRO A 438 25.68 -3.37 20.91
CA PRO A 438 24.74 -4.34 21.51
C PRO A 438 23.40 -3.72 21.92
N ARG A 439 23.39 -2.47 22.39
CA ARG A 439 22.15 -1.78 22.80
C ARG A 439 21.26 -1.42 21.62
N GLN A 440 21.88 -0.89 20.56
CA GLN A 440 21.20 -0.62 19.29
C GLN A 440 20.61 -1.91 18.71
N LEU A 441 21.38 -2.99 18.71
CA LEU A 441 20.94 -4.26 18.18
C LEU A 441 19.81 -4.90 19.00
N LEU A 442 19.87 -4.89 20.34
CA LEU A 442 18.78 -5.35 21.20
C LEU A 442 17.47 -4.60 20.94
N HIS A 443 17.55 -3.31 20.61
CA HIS A 443 16.40 -2.51 20.20
C HIS A 443 15.93 -2.87 18.78
N ALA A 444 16.88 -3.04 17.84
CA ALA A 444 16.62 -3.38 16.45
C ALA A 444 15.97 -4.77 16.28
N ILE A 445 16.32 -5.76 17.10
CA ILE A 445 15.66 -7.08 17.13
C ILE A 445 14.35 -7.08 17.92
N GLY A 446 13.95 -5.95 18.52
CA GLY A 446 12.71 -5.82 19.28
C GLY A 446 12.71 -6.45 20.68
N ALA A 447 13.86 -6.95 21.15
CA ALA A 447 14.02 -7.52 22.49
C ALA A 447 13.93 -6.45 23.59
N ASP A 448 14.51 -5.26 23.36
CA ASP A 448 14.42 -4.13 24.29
C ASP A 448 13.51 -3.01 23.76
N LYS A 449 12.31 -2.94 24.32
CA LYS A 449 11.29 -1.94 23.94
C LYS A 449 11.46 -0.59 24.66
N ARG A 450 12.44 -0.46 25.55
CA ARG A 450 12.73 0.81 26.23
C ARG A 450 13.29 1.84 25.25
N PRO A 451 13.21 3.14 25.57
CA PRO A 451 13.90 4.16 24.78
C PRO A 451 15.40 3.86 24.67
N LEU A 452 15.97 4.13 23.50
CA LEU A 452 17.38 3.96 23.21
C LEU A 452 18.02 5.33 22.95
N GLU A 453 19.17 5.56 23.55
CA GLU A 453 20.07 6.65 23.17
C GLU A 453 21.16 6.07 22.26
N PRO A 454 21.16 6.32 20.93
CA PRO A 454 22.06 5.65 20.01
C PRO A 454 23.54 5.86 20.33
N ALA A 455 23.93 7.06 20.74
CA ALA A 455 25.31 7.38 21.10
C ALA A 455 25.74 6.84 22.47
N MET A 456 24.79 6.33 23.28
CA MET A 456 24.98 5.92 24.67
C MET A 456 25.75 6.96 25.49
N ARG A 457 25.33 8.24 25.48
CA ARG A 457 25.94 9.32 26.27
C ARG A 457 26.03 8.96 27.76
N ALA A 458 27.02 9.50 28.48
CA ALA A 458 27.25 9.14 29.89
C ALA A 458 26.07 9.52 30.81
N VAL A 459 25.50 10.71 30.57
CA VAL A 459 24.39 11.28 31.33
C VAL A 459 23.36 11.87 30.37
N LEU A 460 22.08 11.70 30.70
CA LEU A 460 20.93 12.21 29.97
C LEU A 460 20.00 13.00 30.91
N PRO A 461 19.22 13.96 30.40
CA PRO A 461 18.12 14.53 31.16
C PRO A 461 17.11 13.45 31.55
N GLY A 462 16.56 13.53 32.76
CA GLY A 462 15.65 12.55 33.37
C GLY A 462 14.20 12.68 32.92
N GLU A 463 13.97 13.07 31.67
CA GLU A 463 12.62 13.27 31.14
C GLU A 463 12.09 11.96 30.51
N GLY A 464 10.87 11.56 30.89
CA GLY A 464 10.19 10.41 30.29
C GLY A 464 10.57 9.03 30.85
N LYS A 465 10.53 8.01 30.00
CA LYS A 465 10.78 6.60 30.39
C LYS A 465 12.28 6.32 30.47
N LEU A 466 12.70 5.55 31.48
CA LEU A 466 14.10 5.15 31.67
C LEU A 466 14.68 4.46 30.41
N PRO A 467 15.73 5.02 29.78
CA PRO A 467 16.36 4.41 28.61
C PRO A 467 17.12 3.12 28.95
N SER A 468 17.30 2.25 27.95
CA SER A 468 18.04 1.00 28.12
C SER A 468 19.52 1.24 28.47
N GLY A 469 19.99 0.62 29.56
CA GLY A 469 21.40 0.68 29.99
C GLY A 469 21.69 1.85 30.95
N TYR A 470 20.66 2.54 31.43
CA TYR A 470 20.76 3.67 32.35
C TYR A 470 20.09 3.37 33.68
N ARG A 471 20.45 4.17 34.68
CA ARG A 471 19.80 4.22 35.98
C ARG A 471 19.38 5.64 36.34
N PRO A 472 18.32 5.81 37.14
CA PRO A 472 17.93 7.12 37.66
C PRO A 472 18.96 7.65 38.66
N ALA A 473 19.26 8.94 38.53
CA ALA A 473 20.05 9.76 39.44
C ALA A 473 19.35 11.11 39.59
N GLY A 474 18.25 11.14 40.36
CA GLY A 474 17.39 12.33 40.48
C GLY A 474 16.64 12.64 39.19
N ASP A 475 16.78 13.88 38.70
CA ASP A 475 16.21 14.37 37.43
C ASP A 475 17.18 14.16 36.24
N GLN A 476 18.18 13.29 36.39
CA GLN A 476 19.04 12.81 35.30
C GLN A 476 19.08 11.28 35.25
N PHE A 477 19.41 10.74 34.09
CA PHE A 477 19.75 9.33 33.91
C PHE A 477 21.25 9.19 33.68
N VAL A 478 21.89 8.23 34.35
CA VAL A 478 23.33 7.96 34.19
C VAL A 478 23.53 6.53 33.71
N ARG A 479 24.46 6.33 32.76
CA ARG A 479 24.78 5.00 32.24
C ARG A 479 25.36 4.13 33.34
N ILE A 480 24.96 2.85 33.39
CA ILE A 480 25.24 1.95 34.53
C ILE A 480 26.75 1.79 34.82
N ASP A 481 27.57 1.67 33.78
CA ASP A 481 29.02 1.55 33.90
C ASP A 481 29.69 2.83 34.43
N ILE A 482 29.17 4.00 34.03
CA ILE A 482 29.63 5.31 34.51
C ILE A 482 29.24 5.48 35.98
N ALA A 483 28.01 5.13 36.35
CA ALA A 483 27.59 5.16 37.75
C ALA A 483 28.48 4.28 38.63
N GLU A 484 28.77 3.05 38.20
CA GLU A 484 29.70 2.17 38.90
C GLU A 484 31.12 2.76 38.98
N LYS A 485 31.62 3.39 37.92
CA LYS A 485 32.92 4.07 37.93
C LYS A 485 32.98 5.19 38.98
N LEU A 486 31.92 6.01 39.07
CA LEU A 486 31.81 7.08 40.06
C LEU A 486 31.76 6.50 41.49
N LEU A 487 30.91 5.49 41.72
CA LEU A 487 30.77 4.84 43.02
C LEU A 487 32.06 4.16 43.48
N ARG A 488 32.80 3.54 42.56
CA ARG A 488 34.11 2.95 42.86
C ARG A 488 35.12 3.99 43.30
N ALA A 489 35.21 5.12 42.62
CA ALA A 489 36.10 6.21 43.01
C ALA A 489 35.81 6.70 44.44
N VAL A 490 34.53 6.74 44.83
CA VAL A 490 34.12 7.08 46.20
C VAL A 490 34.51 6.00 47.21
N HIS A 491 34.29 4.73 46.89
CA HIS A 491 34.72 3.62 47.74
C HIS A 491 36.23 3.60 47.94
N ASP A 492 37.02 3.90 46.91
CA ASP A 492 38.48 3.98 46.99
C ASP A 492 38.92 5.18 47.85
N ALA A 493 38.29 6.35 47.68
CA ALA A 493 38.55 7.52 48.52
C ALA A 493 38.28 7.22 50.01
N ARG A 494 37.17 6.52 50.29
CA ARG A 494 36.86 6.05 51.65
C ARG A 494 37.92 5.11 52.18
N SER A 495 38.37 4.14 51.38
CA SER A 495 39.38 3.17 51.81
C SER A 495 40.72 3.83 52.14
N LYS A 496 41.06 4.94 51.49
CA LYS A 496 42.30 5.71 51.76
C LYS A 496 42.20 6.60 53.00
N ALA A 497 41.02 7.09 53.32
CA ALA A 497 40.82 8.07 54.39
C ALA A 497 40.90 7.49 55.82
N ASN A 498 40.93 6.16 55.99
CA ASN A 498 41.06 5.42 57.27
C ASN A 498 40.15 5.90 58.43
N GLY A 499 39.06 6.62 58.12
CA GLY A 499 38.16 7.24 59.10
C GLY A 499 36.69 7.04 58.76
N ARG A 500 35.82 7.21 59.75
CA ARG A 500 34.36 7.11 59.59
C ARG A 500 33.79 8.17 58.64
N HIS A 501 34.41 9.35 58.63
CA HIS A 501 34.07 10.48 57.78
C HIS A 501 35.24 10.79 56.84
N PHE A 502 34.95 11.05 55.57
CA PHE A 502 35.96 11.37 54.57
C PHE A 502 35.48 12.47 53.63
N ALA A 503 36.40 13.23 53.06
CA ALA A 503 36.11 14.23 52.04
C ALA A 503 36.31 13.63 50.64
N MET A 504 35.52 14.07 49.67
CA MET A 504 35.68 13.68 48.26
C MET A 504 35.38 14.87 47.35
N SER A 505 35.91 14.85 46.14
CA SER A 505 35.60 15.85 45.11
C SER A 505 34.45 15.39 44.21
N SER A 506 33.54 16.30 43.87
CA SER A 506 32.47 16.11 42.88
C SER A 506 32.94 16.31 41.43
N ALA A 507 34.19 16.77 41.21
CA ALA A 507 34.71 17.13 39.89
C ALA A 507 34.60 16.02 38.84
N LEU A 508 34.86 14.76 39.22
CA LEU A 508 34.74 13.62 38.31
C LEU A 508 33.29 13.42 37.85
N ALA A 509 32.31 13.57 38.75
CA ALA A 509 30.89 13.43 38.41
C ALA A 509 30.43 14.57 37.49
N VAL A 510 30.84 15.80 37.80
CA VAL A 510 30.54 16.98 36.97
C VAL A 510 31.14 16.84 35.57
N SER A 511 32.37 16.31 35.44
CA SER A 511 32.98 16.07 34.13
C SER A 511 32.26 15.01 33.28
N THR A 512 31.43 14.15 33.90
CA THR A 512 30.59 13.20 33.17
C THR A 512 29.24 13.78 32.73
N GLY A 513 28.93 15.03 33.13
CA GLY A 513 27.67 15.71 32.86
C GLY A 513 26.62 15.57 33.97
N LEU A 514 26.96 14.95 35.11
CA LEU A 514 26.05 14.81 36.24
C LEU A 514 26.07 16.08 37.10
N THR A 515 24.90 16.62 37.45
CA THR A 515 24.84 17.75 38.39
C THR A 515 25.27 17.30 39.79
N GLU A 516 25.75 18.23 40.60
CA GLU A 516 26.19 17.92 41.95
C GLU A 516 25.06 17.35 42.82
N GLU A 517 23.84 17.87 42.67
CA GLU A 517 22.66 17.36 43.36
C GLU A 517 22.34 15.91 42.96
N ASN A 518 22.37 15.60 41.66
CA ASN A 518 22.11 14.25 41.16
C ASN A 518 23.22 13.26 41.51
N TYR A 519 24.46 13.74 41.59
CA TYR A 519 25.55 12.95 42.14
C TYR A 519 25.30 12.61 43.61
N GLN A 520 24.85 13.56 44.43
CA GLN A 520 24.47 13.28 45.82
C GLN A 520 23.33 12.25 45.92
N ARG A 521 22.32 12.34 45.04
CA ARG A 521 21.22 11.36 44.98
C ARG A 521 21.71 9.96 44.59
N LEU A 522 22.62 9.85 43.62
CA LEU A 522 23.26 8.59 43.23
C LEU A 522 24.05 7.97 44.39
N LEU A 523 24.84 8.79 45.10
CA LEU A 523 25.59 8.38 46.28
C LEU A 523 24.67 7.93 47.42
N GLY A 524 23.55 8.64 47.62
CA GLY A 524 22.50 8.27 48.55
C GLY A 524 21.94 6.88 48.29
N ALA A 525 21.66 6.54 47.02
CA ALA A 525 21.21 5.21 46.64
C ALA A 525 22.23 4.11 46.99
N ALA A 526 23.53 4.40 46.93
CA ALA A 526 24.61 3.48 47.31
C ALA A 526 24.92 3.45 48.83
N GLY A 527 24.15 4.18 49.64
CA GLY A 527 24.27 4.19 51.10
C GLY A 527 25.23 5.25 51.66
N PHE A 528 25.68 6.21 50.84
CA PHE A 528 26.46 7.36 51.31
C PHE A 528 25.55 8.48 51.82
N ARG A 529 25.98 9.17 52.87
CA ARG A 529 25.29 10.33 53.44
C ARG A 529 26.26 11.50 53.55
N VAL A 530 25.82 12.67 53.12
CA VAL A 530 26.58 13.92 53.22
C VAL A 530 26.32 14.59 54.56
N GLN A 531 27.38 15.05 55.21
CA GLN A 531 27.37 15.96 56.34
C GLN A 531 27.96 17.28 55.86
N ARG A 532 27.08 18.26 55.63
CA ARG A 532 27.49 19.56 55.13
C ARG A 532 28.40 20.26 56.13
N ALA A 533 29.48 20.83 55.63
CA ALA A 533 30.37 21.65 56.44
C ALA A 533 29.63 22.89 56.94
N ARG A 534 30.01 23.36 58.14
CA ARG A 534 29.50 24.63 58.65
C ARG A 534 30.13 25.77 57.85
N PRO A 535 29.35 26.79 57.42
CA PRO A 535 29.92 27.96 56.77
C PRO A 535 30.88 28.66 57.74
N LEU A 536 31.93 29.28 57.18
CA LEU A 536 32.81 30.17 57.94
C LEU A 536 31.97 31.33 58.51
N ALA A 537 32.23 31.70 59.76
CA ALA A 537 31.62 32.90 60.35
C ALA A 537 32.13 34.15 59.61
N GLU A 538 31.34 35.22 59.58
CA GLU A 538 31.62 36.47 58.84
C GLU A 538 33.01 37.10 59.10
N ALA A 539 33.66 36.75 60.22
CA ALA A 539 34.97 37.26 60.62
C ALA A 539 36.16 36.28 60.39
N MET A 540 35.95 35.14 59.72
CA MET A 540 37.00 34.14 59.47
C MET A 540 37.41 34.08 57.99
N PHE A 541 38.72 34.19 57.73
CA PHE A 541 39.30 34.06 56.39
C PHE A 541 39.99 32.69 56.23
N GLY A 542 39.63 31.96 55.18
CA GLY A 542 40.21 30.65 54.84
C GLY A 542 39.34 29.86 53.86
N PRO A 543 39.85 28.76 53.26
CA PRO A 543 39.03 27.92 52.39
C PRO A 543 37.90 27.25 53.20
N PRO A 544 36.68 27.16 52.65
CA PRO A 544 35.57 26.49 53.32
C PRO A 544 35.94 25.03 53.62
N MET A 545 35.57 24.56 54.81
CA MET A 545 35.79 23.17 55.18
C MET A 545 35.02 22.27 54.19
N PRO A 546 35.62 21.21 53.63
CA PRO A 546 34.93 20.37 52.67
C PRO A 546 33.83 19.56 53.35
N ASP A 547 32.76 19.30 52.60
CA ASP A 547 31.69 18.39 53.02
C ASP A 547 32.26 17.00 53.36
N ARG A 548 31.77 16.43 54.45
CA ARG A 548 32.18 15.12 54.93
C ARG A 548 31.14 14.07 54.58
N TRP A 549 31.59 12.88 54.24
CA TRP A 549 30.73 11.79 53.84
C TRP A 549 30.89 10.59 54.78
N GLU A 550 29.78 9.93 55.10
CA GLU A 550 29.78 8.63 55.77
C GLU A 550 29.08 7.58 54.89
N TRP A 551 29.59 6.34 54.90
CA TRP A 551 28.92 5.23 54.23
C TRP A 551 28.25 4.33 55.26
N ARG A 552 26.96 4.07 55.08
CA ARG A 552 26.24 3.06 55.84
C ARG A 552 25.70 2.01 54.86
N PRO A 553 26.07 0.73 55.02
CA PRO A 553 25.45 -0.31 54.21
C PRO A 553 23.95 -0.24 54.44
N SER A 554 23.18 -0.21 53.35
CA SER A 554 21.72 -0.27 53.42
C SER A 554 21.34 -1.62 54.03
N ARG A 555 21.10 -1.65 55.36
CA ARG A 555 20.50 -2.80 56.02
C ARG A 555 19.04 -2.83 55.63
N ARG A 556 18.67 -3.96 55.01
CA ARG A 556 17.37 -4.33 54.48
C ARG A 556 16.19 -3.73 55.27
N LYS A 557 15.21 -3.24 54.51
CA LYS A 557 13.77 -3.18 54.85
C LYS A 557 13.19 -4.59 54.91
N ALA A 558 13.80 -5.49 55.68
CA ALA A 558 13.29 -6.82 55.99
C ALA A 558 12.73 -6.81 57.41
N GLU A 559 11.61 -6.12 57.60
CA GLU A 559 10.71 -6.27 58.74
C GLU A 559 9.41 -5.48 58.50
N ARG A 560 8.73 -5.74 57.37
CA ARG A 560 7.28 -5.47 57.20
C ARG A 560 6.68 -6.48 56.21
N ALA A 561 6.88 -7.76 56.49
CA ALA A 561 5.95 -8.81 56.10
C ALA A 561 5.51 -9.43 57.42
N GLY A 562 4.24 -9.25 57.78
CA GLY A 562 3.70 -9.66 59.06
C GLY A 562 3.76 -11.18 59.22
N GLY A 563 4.55 -11.64 60.18
CA GLY A 563 4.27 -12.89 60.88
C GLY A 563 3.22 -12.62 61.97
N PRO A 564 2.27 -13.55 62.22
CA PRO A 564 1.23 -13.34 63.21
C PRO A 564 1.85 -13.22 64.61
N ARG A 565 1.38 -12.24 65.38
CA ARG A 565 1.70 -12.15 66.82
C ARG A 565 1.15 -13.41 67.51
N PRO A 566 1.87 -14.02 68.46
CA PRO A 566 1.34 -15.16 69.19
C PRO A 566 0.25 -14.69 70.15
N ASP A 567 -0.93 -15.29 70.02
CA ASP A 567 -2.05 -15.12 70.94
C ASP A 567 -1.62 -15.54 72.35
N ARG A 568 -1.50 -14.56 73.24
CA ARG A 568 -1.67 -14.78 74.66
C ARG A 568 -3.17 -14.89 74.89
N HIS A 569 -3.68 -16.08 75.18
CA HIS A 569 -4.61 -16.34 76.31
C HIS A 569 -4.84 -17.85 76.44
N GLY A 570 -4.32 -18.41 77.53
CA GLY A 570 -4.69 -19.73 78.05
C GLY A 570 -5.98 -19.69 78.87
N PRO A 571 -6.51 -20.86 79.30
CA PRO A 571 -7.94 -21.15 79.26
C PRO A 571 -8.62 -21.05 80.63
N LYS A 572 -9.93 -20.75 80.64
CA LYS A 572 -10.87 -21.13 81.72
C LYS A 572 -12.24 -21.46 81.13
N GLY A 573 -12.70 -22.70 81.30
CA GLY A 573 -14.12 -23.06 81.22
C GLY A 573 -14.82 -22.88 82.57
N PRO A 574 -16.00 -23.50 82.80
CA PRO A 574 -17.20 -23.53 81.94
C PRO A 574 -18.50 -23.22 82.73
N ARG A 575 -19.66 -23.26 82.03
CA ARG A 575 -21.08 -23.33 82.51
C ARG A 575 -21.72 -21.97 82.90
N LYS A 576 -23.00 -21.67 82.64
CA LYS A 576 -24.22 -22.49 82.49
C LYS A 576 -25.41 -21.62 81.97
N GLY A 577 -26.35 -22.24 81.24
CA GLY A 577 -27.75 -21.81 81.04
C GLY A 577 -28.02 -20.95 79.79
N ALA A 578 -29.07 -21.13 78.99
CA ALA A 578 -30.14 -22.12 78.93
C ALA A 578 -30.77 -22.12 77.51
N LYS A 579 -31.14 -23.33 77.08
CA LYS A 579 -32.09 -23.82 76.04
C LYS A 579 -33.33 -22.93 75.69
N PRO A 580 -34.17 -23.29 74.68
CA PRO A 580 -34.02 -23.44 73.21
C PRO A 580 -35.34 -22.92 72.50
N PRO A 581 -35.99 -23.56 71.50
CA PRO A 581 -35.60 -24.08 70.17
C PRO A 581 -36.40 -23.42 68.99
N ARG A 582 -35.96 -23.62 67.74
CA ARG A 582 -36.72 -24.24 66.61
C ARG A 582 -36.17 -23.83 65.22
N LYS A 583 -35.74 -24.86 64.49
CA LYS A 583 -35.71 -25.00 63.00
C LYS A 583 -37.15 -25.15 62.46
N PRO A 584 -37.48 -25.26 61.14
CA PRO A 584 -36.62 -25.41 59.94
C PRO A 584 -37.11 -24.67 58.64
N GLU A 585 -36.29 -24.81 57.57
CA GLU A 585 -36.61 -25.11 56.15
C GLU A 585 -37.45 -24.25 55.19
N SER A 586 -36.83 -24.06 54.00
CA SER A 586 -37.35 -24.23 52.63
C SER A 586 -38.23 -23.14 51.99
N ALA A 587 -37.84 -22.67 50.80
CA ALA A 587 -38.45 -23.10 49.52
C ALA A 587 -38.04 -22.21 48.32
N ALA A 588 -37.78 -22.90 47.20
CA ALA A 588 -38.15 -22.58 45.81
C ALA A 588 -37.71 -21.27 45.11
N GLY A 589 -36.84 -21.42 44.10
CA GLY A 589 -37.22 -21.40 42.66
C GLY A 589 -37.43 -20.03 41.95
N PRO A 590 -36.96 -19.87 40.69
CA PRO A 590 -36.90 -18.57 39.98
C PRO A 590 -38.12 -18.30 39.09
N ALA A 591 -38.45 -17.02 38.88
CA ALA A 591 -39.50 -16.57 37.97
C ALA A 591 -38.96 -16.22 36.58
N THR A 592 -39.60 -16.78 35.56
CA THR A 592 -39.49 -16.48 34.13
C THR A 592 -40.54 -15.44 33.72
N GLY A 593 -40.24 -14.63 32.70
CA GLY A 593 -41.19 -13.72 32.06
C GLY A 593 -40.80 -13.43 30.61
N LYS A 594 -41.45 -14.14 29.68
CA LYS A 594 -41.37 -13.93 28.22
C LYS A 594 -42.23 -12.74 27.82
N ALA A 595 -41.70 -11.83 27.00
CA ALA A 595 -42.44 -10.77 26.33
C ALA A 595 -42.29 -10.93 24.82
N PHE A 596 -43.23 -11.61 24.17
CA PHE A 596 -43.53 -11.51 22.74
C PHE A 596 -44.92 -12.10 22.50
N ALA A 597 -45.94 -11.25 22.37
CA ALA A 597 -47.24 -11.63 21.82
C ALA A 597 -47.97 -10.35 21.39
N GLY A 598 -47.96 -10.06 20.10
CA GLY A 598 -48.74 -8.97 19.52
C GLY A 598 -47.96 -8.17 18.49
N LEU A 599 -47.68 -8.77 17.33
CA LEU A 599 -47.36 -8.05 16.08
C LEU A 599 -47.48 -9.02 14.89
N ALA A 600 -48.65 -9.63 14.78
CA ALA A 600 -49.10 -10.34 13.59
C ALA A 600 -50.55 -9.88 13.35
N ASP A 601 -50.68 -8.65 12.85
CA ASP A 601 -51.84 -8.10 12.13
C ASP A 601 -51.59 -6.60 11.91
N LEU A 602 -51.02 -6.25 10.75
CA LEU A 602 -50.99 -4.93 10.09
C LEU A 602 -50.09 -5.09 8.83
N LEU A 603 -50.52 -5.85 7.81
CA LEU A 603 -51.31 -5.45 6.63
C LEU A 603 -50.49 -4.85 5.47
N LYS A 604 -50.58 -5.58 4.35
CA LYS A 604 -50.55 -5.19 2.92
C LYS A 604 -49.22 -4.86 2.24
#